data_AF-A0A9P7DFM3-F1
#
_entry.id   AF-A0A9P7DFM3-F1
#
_cell.length_a   1.000
_cell.length_b   1.000
_cell.length_c   1.000
_cell.angle_alpha   90.00
_cell.angle_beta   90.00
_cell.angle_gamma   90.00
#
_symmetry.space_group_name_H-M   'P 1'
#
loop_
_entity.id
_entity.type
_entity.pdbx_description
1 polymer ?
#
loop_
_entity_poly.entity_id
_entity_poly.type
_entity_poly.pdbx_seq_one_letter_code
_entity_poly.pdbx_strand_id
1 'polypeptide(L)' 'PKESQEAPTEPYTPQRAQVLFNSFADEDDSDVIGPGGLEKLCTEADIPLDGAQPLILAWQLKGSEMAKFTRVEWSHG' A
#
# COMPACT_ATOMS: atom_id res chain seq x y z
N PRO A 1 -13.19 23.43 -12.98
CA PRO A 1 -13.66 22.21 -12.28
C PRO A 1 -13.26 20.97 -13.08
N LYS A 2 -12.17 20.30 -12.68
CA LYS A 2 -11.73 19.07 -13.34
C LYS A 2 -12.47 17.93 -12.64
N GLU A 3 -13.49 17.41 -13.31
CA GLU A 3 -14.28 16.26 -12.88
C GLU A 3 -13.34 15.06 -12.76
N SER A 4 -13.12 14.59 -11.53
CA SER A 4 -12.39 13.34 -11.28
C SER A 4 -13.26 12.21 -11.79
N GLN A 5 -12.90 11.61 -12.92
CA GLN A 5 -13.52 10.36 -13.36
C GLN A 5 -13.21 9.28 -12.32
N GLU A 6 -14.17 8.98 -11.47
CA GLU A 6 -14.14 7.80 -10.61
C GLU A 6 -14.20 6.58 -11.52
N ALA A 7 -13.06 5.91 -11.71
CA ALA A 7 -13.03 4.62 -12.39
C ALA A 7 -14.01 3.66 -11.69
N PRO A 8 -14.73 2.80 -12.44
CA PRO A 8 -15.67 1.87 -11.83
C PRO A 8 -14.96 1.07 -10.74
N THR A 9 -15.51 1.12 -9.53
CA THR A 9 -14.91 0.50 -8.34
C THR A 9 -14.91 -1.01 -8.54
N GLU A 10 -13.75 -1.55 -8.89
CA GLU A 10 -13.61 -2.98 -9.14
C GLU A 10 -13.72 -3.76 -7.83
N PRO A 11 -14.39 -4.92 -7.82
CA PRO A 11 -14.49 -5.72 -6.61
C PRO A 11 -13.11 -6.22 -6.17
N TYR A 12 -12.90 -6.24 -4.86
CA TYR A 12 -11.72 -6.85 -4.27
C TYR A 12 -11.59 -8.32 -4.68
N THR A 13 -10.36 -8.71 -5.03
CA THR A 13 -9.95 -10.12 -5.11
C THR A 13 -8.54 -10.25 -4.54
N PRO A 14 -8.16 -11.40 -3.93
CA PRO A 14 -6.81 -11.62 -3.44
C PRO A 14 -5.74 -11.43 -4.53
N GLN A 15 -6.04 -11.84 -5.77
CA GLN A 15 -5.15 -11.68 -6.91
C GLN A 15 -4.91 -10.21 -7.25
N ARG A 16 -5.96 -9.38 -7.23
CA ARG A 16 -5.82 -7.93 -7.44
C ARG A 16 -5.01 -7.27 -6.35
N ALA A 17 -5.20 -7.67 -5.10
CA ALA A 17 -4.39 -7.17 -3.98
C ALA A 17 -2.90 -7.50 -4.18
N GLN A 18 -2.57 -8.71 -4.67
CA GLN A 18 -1.18 -9.06 -4.97
C GLN A 18 -0.60 -8.28 -6.17
N VAL A 19 -1.40 -8.03 -7.21
CA VAL A 19 -0.98 -7.19 -8.34
C VAL A 19 -0.70 -5.76 -7.86
N LEU A 20 -1.56 -5.22 -6.99
CA LEU A 20 -1.38 -3.89 -6.40
C LEU A 20 -0.11 -3.82 -5.53
N PHE A 21 0.17 -4.86 -4.73
CA PHE A 21 1.42 -4.93 -3.96
C PHE A 21 2.65 -4.82 -4.86
N ASN A 22 2.64 -5.51 -6.00
CA ASN A 22 3.77 -5.50 -6.94
C ASN A 22 4.04 -4.11 -7.55
N SER A 23 3.05 -3.21 -7.56
CA SER A 23 3.24 -1.82 -8.00
C SER A 23 4.09 -0.99 -7.04
N PHE A 24 4.18 -1.42 -5.77
CA PHE A 24 4.90 -0.71 -4.71
C PHE A 24 6.11 -1.50 -4.18
N ALA A 25 6.26 -2.77 -4.55
CA ALA A 25 7.36 -3.61 -4.10
C ALA A 25 8.73 -3.06 -4.56
N ASP A 26 9.76 -3.32 -3.76
CA ASP A 26 11.13 -2.91 -4.06
C ASP A 26 11.68 -3.71 -5.26
N GLU A 27 12.51 -3.08 -6.09
CA GLU A 27 13.14 -3.73 -7.25
C GLU A 27 14.13 -4.83 -6.83
N ASP A 28 14.76 -4.65 -5.67
CA ASP A 28 15.74 -5.58 -5.10
C ASP A 28 15.09 -6.74 -4.33
N ASP A 29 13.88 -6.55 -3.79
CA ASP A 29 13.11 -7.57 -3.07
C ASP A 29 11.61 -7.43 -3.35
N SER A 30 11.12 -8.24 -4.27
CA SER A 30 9.71 -8.22 -4.69
C SER A 30 8.72 -8.68 -3.62
N ASP A 31 9.17 -9.19 -2.47
CA ASP A 31 8.30 -9.59 -1.36
C ASP A 31 8.15 -8.51 -0.28
N VAL A 32 8.75 -7.34 -0.51
CA VAL A 32 8.78 -6.22 0.43
C VAL A 32 8.42 -4.92 -0.27
N ILE A 33 7.55 -4.13 0.35
CA ILE A 33 7.39 -2.70 0.10
C ILE A 33 8.29 -2.00 1.11
N GLY A 34 9.40 -1.44 0.66
CA GLY A 34 10.29 -0.65 1.49
C GLY A 34 9.83 0.81 1.61
N PRO A 35 10.70 1.69 2.15
CA PRO A 35 10.35 3.09 2.37
C PRO A 35 9.91 3.82 1.10
N GLY A 36 10.62 3.63 -0.02
CA GLY A 36 10.27 4.28 -1.28
C GLY A 36 8.95 3.79 -1.88
N GLY A 37 8.65 2.50 -1.72
CA GLY A 37 7.35 1.92 -2.09
C GLY A 37 6.21 2.43 -1.20
N LEU A 38 6.46 2.56 0.10
CA LEU A 38 5.50 3.07 1.07
C LEU A 38 5.17 4.55 0.80
N GLU A 39 6.16 5.37 0.46
CA GLU A 39 5.96 6.77 0.07
C GLU A 39 5.04 6.88 -1.16
N LYS A 40 5.27 6.03 -2.19
CA LYS A 40 4.40 5.96 -3.36
C LYS A 40 2.98 5.52 -3.00
N LEU A 41 2.84 4.46 -2.19
CA LEU A 41 1.56 3.94 -1.72
C LEU A 41 0.75 5.03 -1.00
N CYS A 42 1.36 5.74 -0.05
CA CYS A 42 0.71 6.81 0.68
C CYS A 42 0.34 7.97 -0.25
N THR A 43 1.21 8.34 -1.20
CA THR A 43 0.92 9.40 -2.19
C THR A 43 -0.27 9.05 -3.09
N GLU A 44 -0.34 7.82 -3.60
CA GLU A 44 -1.45 7.37 -4.45
C GLU A 44 -2.77 7.21 -3.67
N ALA A 45 -2.68 6.87 -2.39
CA ALA A 45 -3.84 6.77 -1.49
C ALA A 45 -4.29 8.13 -0.91
N ASP A 46 -3.66 9.25 -1.29
CA ASP A 46 -3.88 10.58 -0.72
C ASP A 46 -3.72 10.61 0.82
N ILE A 47 -2.76 9.83 1.32
CA ILE A 47 -2.38 9.72 2.74
C ILE A 47 -1.12 10.58 2.99
N PRO A 48 -1.19 11.61 3.86
CA PRO A 48 -0.01 12.33 4.31
C PRO A 48 0.96 11.40 5.06
N LEU A 49 2.25 11.47 4.69
CA LEU A 49 3.31 10.68 5.32
C LEU A 49 3.63 11.15 6.75
N ASP A 50 3.44 12.44 7.03
CA ASP A 50 3.63 13.07 8.33
C ASP A 50 2.33 13.05 9.15
N GLY A 51 1.83 11.86 9.45
CA GLY A 51 0.56 11.72 10.16
C GLY A 51 0.38 10.39 10.87
N ALA A 52 -0.76 10.25 11.53
CA ALA A 52 -1.14 9.00 12.18
C ALA A 52 -1.65 7.95 11.18
N GLN A 53 -2.06 8.35 9.97
CA GLN A 53 -2.67 7.44 8.99
C GLN A 53 -1.73 6.32 8.52
N PRO A 54 -0.45 6.58 8.15
CA PRO A 54 0.50 5.50 7.86
C PRO A 54 0.71 4.54 9.04
N LEU A 55 0.67 5.06 10.28
CA LEU A 55 0.80 4.23 11.49
C LEU A 55 -0.45 3.35 11.72
N ILE A 56 -1.64 3.88 11.46
CA ILE A 56 -2.90 3.11 11.52
C ILE A 56 -2.91 2.03 10.45
N LEU A 57 -2.49 2.35 9.23
CA LEU A 57 -2.34 1.37 8.14
C LEU A 57 -1.39 0.25 8.55
N ALA A 58 -0.21 0.61 9.09
CA ALA A 58 0.74 -0.39 9.57
C ALA A 58 0.16 -1.28 10.69
N TRP A 59 -0.62 -0.69 11.60
CA TRP A 59 -1.30 -1.44 12.65
C TRP A 59 -2.38 -2.39 12.12
N GLN A 60 -3.12 -1.99 11.08
CA GLN A 60 -4.13 -2.83 10.42
C GLN A 60 -3.48 -4.03 9.73
N LEU A 61 -2.38 -3.80 8.98
CA LEU A 61 -1.63 -4.85 8.28
C LEU A 61 -0.76 -5.72 9.21
N LYS A 62 -0.79 -5.47 10.53
CA LYS A 62 0.09 -6.15 11.52
C LYS A 62 1.57 -6.01 11.17
N GLY A 63 1.96 -4.85 10.65
CA GLY A 63 3.34 -4.53 10.29
C GLY A 63 4.28 -4.75 11.46
N SER A 64 5.31 -5.55 11.22
CA SER A 64 6.32 -5.94 12.21
C SER A 64 7.51 -4.99 12.25
N GLU A 65 7.75 -4.25 11.17
CA GLU A 65 8.89 -3.35 10.99
C GLU A 65 8.42 -1.96 10.51
N MET A 66 9.10 -0.89 10.96
CA MET A 66 8.76 0.46 10.53
C MET A 66 9.09 0.68 9.06
N ALA A 67 8.25 1.47 8.39
CA ALA A 67 8.43 1.88 7.00
C ALA A 67 8.56 0.71 5.99
N LYS A 68 7.98 -0.44 6.34
CA LYS A 68 8.08 -1.66 5.55
C LYS A 68 6.81 -2.49 5.65
N PHE A 69 6.37 -3.07 4.54
CA PHE A 69 5.35 -4.11 4.52
C PHE A 69 5.83 -5.32 3.73
N THR A 70 5.66 -6.50 4.31
CA THR A 70 5.87 -7.77 3.62
C THR A 70 4.61 -8.18 2.85
N ARG A 71 4.78 -9.02 1.82
CA ARG A 71 3.67 -9.61 1.08
C ARG A 71 2.68 -10.35 1.99
N VAL A 72 3.18 -10.99 3.06
CA VAL A 72 2.36 -11.71 4.03
C VAL A 72 1.48 -10.75 4.83
N GLU A 73 2.06 -9.70 5.41
CA GLU A 73 1.33 -8.65 6.15
C GLU A 73 0.25 -8.00 5.26
N TRP A 74 0.59 -7.68 4.02
CA TRP A 74 -0.35 -7.14 3.04
C TRP A 74 -1.52 -8.09 2.72
N SER A 75 -1.25 -9.39 2.60
CA SER A 75 -2.28 -10.37 2.22
C SER A 75 -3.26 -10.72 3.35
N HIS A 76 -2.88 -10.47 4.61
CA HIS A 76 -3.65 -10.87 5.78
C HIS A 76 -4.37 -9.70 6.48
N GLY A 77 -3.95 -8.45 6.23
CA GLY A 77 -4.57 -7.24 6.77
C GLY A 77 -5.82 -6.83 6.01
#